data_AF-A0AAN9A3B3-F1
#
_entry.id   AF-A0AAN9A3B3-F1
#
_cell.length_a   1.000
_cell.length_b   1.000
_cell.length_c   1.000
_cell.angle_alpha   90.00
_cell.angle_beta   90.00
_cell.angle_gamma   90.00
#
_symmetry.space_group_name_H-M   'P 1'
#
loop_
_entity.id
_entity.type
_entity.pdbx_description
1 polymer ?
#
loop_
_entity_poly.entity_id
_entity_poly.type
_entity_poly.pdbx_seq_one_letter_code
_entity_poly.pdbx_strand_id
1 'polypeptide(L)'
;MSQSSKKYGGKRLQKHIRSKVKKSPVNEASSRRERFETDAVSSGIAAGTDVEEEALRRLTVRDEEEEAVNTASENARKPKSRENLDDYDAEDNDTDEENGSDDERLDPESITYPVSMWDLQHCDPQKCSGRKLARFGLVSLLKLGQRFNGIVLSPIGQKCVSPEDRTILLEKGIAVVDCSWARIEETPFKRMKSSHPRLLPYLVACNPVNYGKPCKLSCVEAYAAAMYICGEKKAAELYLSKFKWGKTFLSINEEILDRYAACTNSTSVVEEQNKYIQELEEEALRRKDEIELPPSSSESEEESE
;
A
#
# COMPACT_ATOMS: atom_id res chain seq x y z
N MET A 1 82.71 -14.39 -1.00
CA MET A 1 82.54 -13.06 -0.37
C MET A 1 81.57 -12.28 -1.27
N SER A 2 80.30 -12.09 -0.85
CA SER A 2 79.87 -11.00 0.05
C SER A 2 79.99 -9.67 -0.72
N GLN A 3 79.00 -8.81 -0.91
CA GLN A 3 77.84 -8.44 -0.11
C GLN A 3 77.07 -7.36 -0.94
N SER A 4 75.74 -7.33 -0.92
CA SER A 4 74.91 -6.34 -0.20
C SER A 4 74.93 -4.87 -0.66
N SER A 5 73.69 -4.34 -0.75
CA SER A 5 73.24 -3.03 -0.20
C SER A 5 73.65 -1.76 -0.96
N LYS A 6 72.94 -0.64 -0.96
CA LYS A 6 71.67 -0.15 -0.38
C LYS A 6 71.40 1.24 -1.00
N LYS A 7 70.10 1.60 -1.08
CA LYS A 7 69.42 2.90 -0.79
C LYS A 7 70.16 4.24 -1.02
N TYR A 8 69.43 5.26 -1.48
CA TYR A 8 69.05 6.52 -0.79
C TYR A 8 68.21 7.37 -1.78
N GLY A 9 66.95 7.74 -1.48
CA GLY A 9 66.56 9.01 -0.82
C GLY A 9 66.15 10.05 -1.89
N GLY A 10 65.12 10.89 -1.82
CA GLY A 10 64.08 11.15 -0.84
C GLY A 10 63.29 12.41 -1.27
N LYS A 11 62.03 12.49 -0.80
CA LYS A 11 61.32 13.70 -0.32
C LYS A 11 61.07 14.89 -1.27
N ARG A 12 59.80 15.15 -1.57
CA ARG A 12 59.18 16.46 -1.28
C ARG A 12 57.65 16.35 -1.09
N LEU A 13 57.28 16.19 0.18
CA LEU A 13 55.97 16.50 0.72
C LEU A 13 56.05 17.94 1.22
N GLN A 14 55.19 18.85 0.74
CA GLN A 14 54.95 20.13 1.41
C GLN A 14 53.48 20.18 1.83
N LYS A 15 53.26 19.89 3.12
CA LYS A 15 52.22 20.51 3.94
C LYS A 15 52.80 21.84 4.44
N HIS A 16 52.01 22.91 4.53
CA HIS A 16 51.50 23.40 5.81
C HIS A 16 50.87 24.81 5.72
N ILE A 17 49.67 24.87 6.32
CA ILE A 17 49.15 25.94 7.19
C ILE A 17 48.67 27.23 6.51
N ARG A 18 47.34 27.37 6.48
CA ARG A 18 46.70 28.63 6.90
C ARG A 18 45.45 28.35 7.74
N SER A 19 45.42 29.08 8.84
CA SER A 19 44.56 29.04 10.02
C SER A 19 43.08 29.34 9.73
N LYS A 20 42.19 28.59 10.38
CA LYS A 20 40.76 28.92 10.54
C LYS A 20 40.56 29.80 11.77
N VAL A 21 39.97 30.99 11.58
CA VAL A 21 39.20 31.71 12.62
C VAL A 21 37.95 32.32 11.97
N LYS A 22 36.79 31.87 12.48
CA LYS A 22 35.44 32.46 12.57
C LYS A 22 34.89 33.32 11.42
N LYS A 23 33.72 32.91 10.90
CA LYS A 23 32.41 33.61 11.04
C LYS A 23 31.31 32.81 10.35
N SER A 24 30.20 32.56 11.06
CA SER A 24 28.89 32.19 10.48
C SER A 24 28.34 33.38 9.68
N PRO A 25 27.55 33.17 8.60
CA PRO A 25 26.09 33.16 8.78
C PRO A 25 25.29 32.25 7.80
N VAL A 26 24.09 31.85 8.27
CA VAL A 26 22.75 31.84 7.65
C VAL A 26 22.56 31.70 6.11
N ASN A 27 21.67 30.76 5.73
CA ASN A 27 20.84 30.58 4.51
C ASN A 27 21.38 30.95 3.12
N GLU A 28 21.44 29.95 2.22
CA GLU A 28 20.93 29.99 0.84
C GLU A 28 21.31 28.68 0.10
N ALA A 29 20.32 27.89 -0.34
CA ALA A 29 20.49 26.91 -1.42
C ALA A 29 19.12 26.54 -2.01
N SER A 30 18.46 27.53 -2.60
CA SER A 30 17.63 27.28 -3.78
C SER A 30 18.56 27.05 -4.98
N SER A 31 18.05 26.35 -6.00
CA SER A 31 18.68 26.12 -7.32
C SER A 31 19.60 24.90 -7.46
N ARG A 32 18.97 23.76 -7.75
CA ARG A 32 19.48 22.77 -8.73
C ARG A 32 18.35 21.86 -9.25
N ARG A 33 17.26 22.47 -9.70
CA ARG A 33 16.45 21.91 -10.79
C ARG A 33 17.12 22.29 -12.11
N GLU A 34 16.88 21.51 -13.16
CA GLU A 34 17.44 21.61 -14.52
C GLU A 34 18.75 20.85 -14.78
N ARG A 35 18.61 19.54 -15.00
CA ARG A 35 19.06 18.91 -16.24
C ARG A 35 18.54 17.48 -16.30
N PHE A 36 17.56 17.22 -17.16
CA PHE A 36 17.36 16.00 -17.95
C PHE A 36 15.98 16.12 -18.59
N GLU A 37 15.92 16.94 -19.64
CA GLU A 37 14.81 17.03 -20.58
C GLU A 37 15.46 17.02 -21.97
N THR A 38 14.78 16.42 -22.95
CA THR A 38 15.20 16.06 -24.33
C THR A 38 15.76 14.64 -24.50
N ASP A 39 14.87 13.68 -24.78
CA ASP A 39 14.73 13.08 -26.12
C ASP A 39 13.85 11.82 -26.08
N ALA A 40 12.55 11.98 -26.33
CA ALA A 40 11.68 10.92 -26.84
C ALA A 40 10.35 11.51 -27.33
N VAL A 41 10.34 12.09 -28.54
CA VAL A 41 9.09 12.28 -29.29
C VAL A 41 9.24 11.59 -30.64
N SER A 42 8.60 10.43 -30.75
CA SER A 42 7.79 10.12 -31.92
C SER A 42 6.76 9.07 -31.55
N SER A 43 5.54 9.26 -32.05
CA SER A 43 4.34 8.41 -31.93
C SER A 43 3.57 8.40 -30.59
N GLY A 44 2.72 9.42 -30.40
CA GLY A 44 1.27 9.21 -30.25
C GLY A 44 0.67 8.54 -29.00
N ILE A 45 1.39 8.40 -27.88
CA ILE A 45 0.89 7.70 -26.65
C ILE A 45 0.77 8.63 -25.42
N ALA A 46 1.09 9.92 -25.56
CA ALA A 46 1.35 10.83 -24.43
C ALA A 46 0.17 11.16 -23.50
N ALA A 47 -1.09 10.95 -23.90
CA ALA A 47 -2.23 11.38 -23.07
C ALA A 47 -2.57 10.42 -21.90
N GLY A 48 -2.28 9.12 -22.05
CA GLY A 48 -2.69 8.10 -21.06
C GLY A 48 -1.72 7.97 -19.88
N THR A 49 -0.43 8.24 -20.10
CA THR A 49 0.61 8.14 -19.07
C THR A 49 0.54 9.26 -18.05
N ASP A 50 0.12 10.45 -18.47
CA ASP A 50 0.06 11.64 -17.61
C ASP A 50 -1.11 11.54 -16.61
N VAL A 51 -2.25 10.96 -17.04
CA VAL A 51 -3.40 10.69 -16.18
C VAL A 51 -3.09 9.59 -15.16
N GLU A 52 -2.39 8.52 -15.60
CA GLU A 52 -1.94 7.42 -14.75
C GLU A 52 -0.93 7.92 -13.69
N GLU A 53 0.05 8.75 -14.09
CA GLU A 53 1.03 9.30 -13.16
C GLU A 53 0.42 10.32 -12.18
N GLU A 54 -0.52 11.17 -12.63
CA GLU A 54 -1.17 12.16 -11.76
C GLU A 54 -2.14 11.51 -10.74
N ALA A 55 -2.90 10.49 -11.15
CA ALA A 55 -3.75 9.71 -10.24
C ALA A 55 -2.93 9.00 -9.17
N LEU A 56 -1.79 8.40 -9.55
CA LEU A 56 -0.86 7.78 -8.62
C LEU A 56 -0.22 8.79 -7.66
N ARG A 57 0.15 9.97 -8.14
CA ARG A 57 0.66 11.06 -7.29
C ARG A 57 -0.38 11.56 -6.28
N ARG A 58 -1.65 11.73 -6.69
CA ARG A 58 -2.73 12.16 -5.77
C ARG A 58 -3.01 11.16 -4.66
N LEU A 59 -2.86 9.85 -4.93
CA LEU A 59 -2.93 8.82 -3.90
C LEU A 59 -1.78 8.92 -2.90
N THR A 60 -0.55 9.25 -3.36
CA THR A 60 0.61 9.40 -2.48
C THR A 60 0.63 10.71 -1.67
N VAL A 61 0.04 11.80 -2.16
CA VAL A 61 0.03 13.10 -1.44
C VAL A 61 -0.99 13.12 -0.29
N ARG A 62 -2.11 12.39 -0.42
CA ARG A 62 -3.07 12.21 0.70
C ARG A 62 -2.45 11.46 1.88
N ASP A 63 -1.49 10.56 1.62
CA ASP A 63 -0.74 9.86 2.67
C ASP A 63 0.17 10.80 3.49
N GLU A 64 0.77 11.83 2.87
CA GLU A 64 1.65 12.78 3.57
C GLU A 64 0.88 13.73 4.51
N GLU A 65 -0.32 14.17 4.10
CA GLU A 65 -1.15 15.06 4.92
C GLU A 65 -1.79 14.34 6.11
N GLU A 66 -2.24 13.08 5.96
CA GLU A 66 -2.80 12.30 7.08
C GLU A 66 -1.73 11.84 8.09
N GLU A 67 -0.50 11.52 7.66
CA GLU A 67 0.60 11.20 8.57
C GLU A 67 1.04 12.42 9.39
N ALA A 68 1.05 13.62 8.80
CA ALA A 68 1.37 14.86 9.50
C ALA A 68 0.34 15.20 10.60
N VAL A 69 -0.95 14.92 10.35
CA VAL A 69 -2.03 15.13 11.34
C VAL A 69 -1.95 14.11 12.49
N ASN A 70 -1.61 12.85 12.20
CA ASN A 70 -1.49 11.81 13.22
C ASN A 70 -0.26 11.98 14.11
N THR A 71 0.91 12.36 13.56
CA THR A 71 2.12 12.65 14.36
C THR A 71 1.98 13.90 15.22
N ALA A 72 1.16 14.88 14.80
CA ALA A 72 0.82 16.04 15.63
C ALA A 72 -0.13 15.67 16.79
N SER A 73 -1.05 14.72 16.58
CA SER A 73 -2.02 14.26 17.59
C SER A 73 -1.39 13.37 18.68
N GLU A 74 -0.42 12.53 18.32
CA GLU A 74 0.26 11.63 19.26
C GLU A 74 1.19 12.35 20.25
N ASN A 75 1.79 13.48 19.84
CA ASN A 75 2.70 14.25 20.70
C ASN A 75 2.00 15.11 21.78
N ALA A 76 0.67 15.18 21.78
CA ALA A 76 -0.10 16.08 22.66
C ALA A 76 -0.75 15.40 23.89
N ARG A 77 -0.66 14.07 24.07
CA ARG A 77 -1.38 13.37 25.16
C ARG A 77 -0.44 12.60 26.11
N LYS A 78 -0.19 13.17 27.30
CA LYS A 78 0.29 12.43 28.48
C LYS A 78 -0.89 11.69 29.16
N PRO A 79 -0.66 10.54 29.81
CA PRO A 79 -1.73 9.61 30.16
C PRO A 79 -2.41 10.03 31.47
N LYS A 80 -3.75 9.96 31.49
CA LYS A 80 -4.54 9.85 32.72
C LYS A 80 -5.38 8.59 32.64
N SER A 81 -5.24 7.78 33.69
CA SER A 81 -5.98 6.57 34.04
C SER A 81 -7.42 6.58 33.56
N ARG A 82 -7.81 5.54 32.82
CA ARG A 82 -9.21 5.22 32.58
C ARG A 82 -9.40 3.72 32.65
N GLU A 83 -10.34 3.36 33.50
CA GLU A 83 -10.68 2.03 33.95
C GLU A 83 -11.36 1.21 32.85
N ASN A 84 -10.96 -0.06 32.78
CA ASN A 84 -11.70 -1.24 32.34
C ASN A 84 -12.68 -1.08 31.16
N LEU A 85 -12.17 -1.43 29.98
CA LEU A 85 -12.94 -2.16 28.97
C LEU A 85 -12.02 -3.20 28.32
N ASP A 86 -11.50 -4.10 29.17
CA ASP A 86 -10.82 -5.31 28.75
C ASP A 86 -11.88 -6.41 28.66
N ASP A 87 -12.42 -6.65 27.45
CA ASP A 87 -12.85 -8.01 27.05
C ASP A 87 -13.10 -8.08 25.54
N TYR A 88 -12.01 -8.19 24.76
CA TYR A 88 -12.08 -8.87 23.47
C TYR A 88 -11.07 -10.00 23.57
N ASP A 89 -11.54 -11.12 24.09
CA ASP A 89 -10.81 -12.38 24.19
C ASP A 89 -10.11 -12.71 22.86
N ALA A 90 -8.79 -12.67 22.91
CA ALA A 90 -7.89 -13.22 21.91
C ALA A 90 -7.72 -14.72 22.16
N GLU A 91 -8.81 -15.47 22.23
CA GLU A 91 -8.77 -16.92 22.13
C GLU A 91 -8.93 -17.31 20.66
N ASP A 92 -7.79 -17.38 19.96
CA ASP A 92 -7.62 -18.11 18.70
C ASP A 92 -7.69 -19.61 19.05
N ASN A 93 -8.88 -20.08 19.41
CA ASN A 93 -9.17 -21.49 19.57
C ASN A 93 -9.51 -22.03 18.18
N ASP A 94 -8.59 -22.80 17.60
CA ASP A 94 -8.77 -23.62 16.39
C ASP A 94 -9.78 -24.75 16.70
N THR A 95 -11.02 -24.38 16.99
CA THR A 95 -12.17 -25.27 16.96
C THR A 95 -12.98 -24.92 15.73
N ASP A 96 -12.91 -25.80 14.73
CA ASP A 96 -13.87 -25.91 13.64
C ASP A 96 -15.28 -26.11 14.23
N GLU A 97 -15.92 -25.02 14.64
CA GLU A 97 -17.36 -25.04 14.89
C GLU A 97 -18.08 -24.87 13.55
N GLU A 98 -18.66 -25.98 13.09
CA GLU A 98 -19.63 -26.05 12.01
C GLU A 98 -20.84 -25.19 12.34
N ASN A 99 -20.77 -23.89 12.02
CA ASN A 99 -21.96 -23.06 11.92
C ASN A 99 -22.63 -23.33 10.58
N GLY A 100 -23.73 -24.08 10.64
CA GLY A 100 -24.60 -24.39 9.52
C GLY A 100 -25.22 -23.12 8.92
N SER A 101 -24.66 -22.71 7.79
CA SER A 101 -25.39 -22.16 6.66
C SER A 101 -24.81 -22.82 5.42
N ASP A 102 -25.64 -23.20 4.44
CA ASP A 102 -25.26 -23.74 3.13
C ASP A 102 -24.29 -22.79 2.36
N ASP A 103 -23.06 -22.65 2.84
CA ASP A 103 -21.94 -22.05 2.14
C ASP A 103 -21.24 -23.23 1.49
N GLU A 104 -21.36 -23.38 0.16
CA GLU A 104 -20.62 -24.38 -0.60
C GLU A 104 -19.17 -24.36 -0.09
N ARG A 105 -18.68 -25.46 0.51
CA ARG A 105 -17.30 -25.55 1.01
C ARG A 105 -16.39 -25.20 -0.17
N LEU A 106 -15.83 -23.98 -0.15
CA LEU A 106 -14.92 -23.54 -1.20
C LEU A 106 -13.64 -24.36 -1.05
N ASP A 107 -13.44 -25.31 -1.95
CA ASP A 107 -12.33 -26.23 -1.88
C ASP A 107 -11.03 -25.53 -2.28
N PRO A 108 -9.94 -25.61 -1.47
CA PRO A 108 -8.63 -25.05 -1.82
C PRO A 108 -8.05 -25.59 -3.14
N GLU A 109 -8.50 -26.76 -3.58
CA GLU A 109 -8.13 -27.37 -4.86
C GLU A 109 -8.68 -26.60 -6.07
N SER A 110 -9.61 -25.67 -5.86
CA SER A 110 -10.11 -24.77 -6.91
C SER A 110 -9.05 -23.79 -7.43
N ILE A 111 -7.98 -23.54 -6.68
CA ILE A 111 -6.90 -22.64 -7.08
C ILE A 111 -5.83 -23.42 -7.84
N THR A 112 -5.79 -23.25 -9.16
CA THR A 112 -4.87 -23.99 -10.04
C THR A 112 -3.51 -23.32 -10.25
N TYR A 113 -3.28 -22.17 -9.62
CA TYR A 113 -2.10 -21.32 -9.84
C TYR A 113 -1.37 -21.02 -8.53
N PRO A 114 -0.04 -20.77 -8.58
CA PRO A 114 0.73 -20.55 -7.35
C PRO A 114 0.42 -19.19 -6.73
N VAL A 115 0.16 -19.16 -5.42
CA VAL A 115 0.04 -17.93 -4.64
C VAL A 115 1.19 -17.87 -3.64
N SER A 116 1.93 -16.77 -3.62
CA SER A 116 3.21 -16.70 -2.89
C SER A 116 3.48 -15.34 -2.27
N MET A 117 4.22 -15.22 -1.18
CA MET A 117 4.57 -13.91 -0.61
C MET A 117 6.05 -13.80 -0.22
N TRP A 118 6.61 -12.61 -0.34
CA TRP A 118 7.86 -12.29 0.37
C TRP A 118 7.53 -11.82 1.77
N ASP A 119 7.94 -12.59 2.78
CA ASP A 119 7.83 -12.23 4.20
C ASP A 119 9.10 -11.50 4.65
N LEU A 120 8.98 -10.20 4.93
CA LEU A 120 10.09 -9.39 5.45
C LEU A 120 10.20 -9.40 6.97
N GLN A 121 9.27 -10.06 7.66
CA GLN A 121 9.22 -10.13 9.11
C GLN A 121 9.12 -8.78 9.82
N HIS A 122 8.47 -7.81 9.16
CA HIS A 122 8.22 -6.49 9.72
C HIS A 122 6.93 -6.42 10.55
N CYS A 123 6.07 -7.45 10.46
CA CYS A 123 4.78 -7.54 11.13
C CYS A 123 4.80 -8.60 12.25
N ASP A 124 3.94 -8.41 13.25
CA ASP A 124 3.67 -9.42 14.28
C ASP A 124 3.17 -10.72 13.61
N PRO A 125 3.83 -11.88 13.85
CA PRO A 125 3.43 -13.15 13.26
C PRO A 125 1.97 -13.54 13.47
N GLN A 126 1.38 -13.18 14.62
CA GLN A 126 0.01 -13.58 14.95
C GLN A 126 -1.03 -12.70 14.26
N LYS A 127 -0.68 -11.45 13.98
CA LYS A 127 -1.57 -10.46 13.34
C LYS A 127 -1.39 -10.37 11.83
N CYS A 128 -0.30 -10.93 11.29
CA CYS A 128 -0.02 -10.91 9.86
C CYS A 128 -1.00 -11.82 9.09
N SER A 129 -1.86 -11.21 8.27
CA SER A 129 -2.80 -11.94 7.41
C SER A 129 -2.08 -12.82 6.38
N GLY A 130 -0.93 -12.40 5.87
CA GLY A 130 -0.10 -13.20 4.98
C GLY A 130 0.41 -14.48 5.62
N ARG A 131 0.92 -14.41 6.87
CA ARG A 131 1.38 -15.60 7.61
C ARG A 131 0.23 -16.49 8.02
N LYS A 132 -0.93 -15.92 8.35
CA LYS A 132 -2.15 -16.72 8.57
C LYS A 132 -2.50 -17.54 7.33
N LEU A 133 -2.49 -16.95 6.14
CA LEU A 133 -2.71 -17.68 4.89
C LEU A 133 -1.65 -18.76 4.62
N ALA A 134 -0.38 -18.52 4.99
CA ALA A 134 0.67 -19.53 4.91
C ALA A 134 0.43 -20.71 5.86
N ARG A 135 -0.11 -20.48 7.07
CA ARG A 135 -0.52 -21.55 8.00
C ARG A 135 -1.63 -22.44 7.42
N PHE A 136 -2.57 -21.84 6.67
CA PHE A 136 -3.62 -22.58 5.95
C PHE A 136 -3.13 -23.27 4.66
N GLY A 137 -1.85 -23.16 4.31
CA GLY A 137 -1.31 -23.74 3.08
C GLY A 137 -1.75 -23.03 1.78
N LEU A 138 -2.41 -21.87 1.88
CA LEU A 138 -2.91 -21.11 0.73
C LEU A 138 -1.86 -20.19 0.10
N VAL A 139 -0.76 -19.90 0.81
CA VAL A 139 0.31 -19.01 0.34
C VAL A 139 1.67 -19.64 0.63
N SER A 140 2.52 -19.69 -0.39
CA SER A 140 3.91 -20.13 -0.25
C SER A 140 4.86 -18.98 0.11
N LEU A 141 5.78 -19.18 1.04
CA LEU A 141 6.77 -18.17 1.42
C LEU A 141 7.96 -18.14 0.44
N LEU A 142 8.26 -16.97 -0.10
CA LEU A 142 9.40 -16.72 -0.97
C LEU A 142 10.58 -16.18 -0.17
N LYS A 143 11.78 -16.68 -0.48
CA LYS A 143 13.02 -16.15 0.10
C LYS A 143 13.43 -14.85 -0.60
N LEU A 144 14.08 -13.94 0.12
CA LEU A 144 14.70 -12.75 -0.48
C LEU A 144 15.71 -13.15 -1.56
N GLY A 145 15.55 -12.62 -2.78
CA GLY A 145 16.36 -12.97 -3.95
C GLY A 145 15.74 -14.05 -4.84
N GLN A 146 14.74 -14.79 -4.36
CA GLN A 146 13.93 -15.68 -5.17
C GLN A 146 13.12 -14.85 -6.17
N ARG A 147 13.06 -15.31 -7.43
CA ARG A 147 12.27 -14.68 -8.48
C ARG A 147 10.84 -15.22 -8.45
N PHE A 148 9.87 -14.34 -8.63
CA PHE A 148 8.49 -14.73 -8.94
C PHE A 148 8.16 -14.29 -10.38
N ASN A 149 7.59 -15.19 -11.17
CA ASN A 149 7.35 -14.93 -12.60
C ASN A 149 5.95 -14.41 -12.90
N GLY A 150 5.00 -14.58 -11.98
CA GLY A 150 3.63 -14.09 -12.10
C GLY A 150 3.47 -12.63 -11.71
N ILE A 151 2.22 -12.27 -11.38
CA ILE A 151 1.85 -10.93 -10.96
C ILE A 151 2.44 -10.67 -9.57
N VAL A 152 3.01 -9.49 -9.34
CA VAL A 152 3.48 -9.09 -8.01
C VAL A 152 2.82 -7.78 -7.62
N LEU A 153 1.99 -7.82 -6.58
CA LEU A 153 1.40 -6.63 -5.98
C LEU A 153 2.48 -5.90 -5.18
N SER A 154 2.87 -4.73 -5.66
CA SER A 154 4.00 -3.97 -5.12
C SER A 154 3.83 -2.48 -5.35
N PRO A 155 4.19 -1.62 -4.38
CA PRO A 155 4.08 -0.16 -4.53
C PRO A 155 5.01 0.42 -5.61
N ILE A 156 5.97 -0.36 -6.12
CA ILE A 156 6.83 0.03 -7.24
C ILE A 156 6.27 -0.39 -8.62
N GLY A 157 5.06 -0.93 -8.67
CA GLY A 157 4.38 -1.22 -9.93
C GLY A 157 4.11 0.05 -10.73
N GLN A 158 4.09 -0.08 -12.05
CA GLN A 158 3.75 1.04 -12.96
C GLN A 158 2.38 0.89 -13.59
N LYS A 159 1.80 -0.31 -13.52
CA LYS A 159 0.48 -0.64 -14.07
C LYS A 159 -0.43 -1.10 -12.94
N CYS A 160 -1.69 -0.69 -12.97
CA CYS A 160 -2.72 -1.26 -12.12
C CYS A 160 -3.09 -2.68 -12.57
N VAL A 161 -3.50 -3.52 -11.62
CA VAL A 161 -4.11 -4.81 -11.93
C VAL A 161 -5.35 -4.56 -12.77
N SER A 162 -5.50 -5.33 -13.85
CA SER A 162 -6.68 -5.26 -14.72
C SER A 162 -7.02 -6.65 -15.26
N PRO A 163 -8.18 -6.83 -15.91
CA PRO A 163 -8.56 -8.13 -16.49
C PRO A 163 -7.55 -8.69 -17.52
N GLU A 164 -6.69 -7.85 -18.11
CA GLU A 164 -5.60 -8.29 -19.00
C GLU A 164 -4.60 -9.23 -18.30
N ASP A 165 -4.49 -9.13 -16.97
CA ASP A 165 -3.56 -9.91 -16.17
C ASP A 165 -4.06 -11.33 -15.90
N ARG A 166 -5.32 -11.66 -16.25
CA ARG A 166 -5.94 -12.97 -16.00
C ARG A 166 -5.10 -14.13 -16.52
N THR A 167 -4.57 -14.03 -17.74
CA THR A 167 -3.74 -15.09 -18.33
C THR A 167 -2.46 -15.31 -17.53
N ILE A 168 -1.84 -14.22 -17.06
CA ILE A 168 -0.61 -14.28 -16.25
C ILE A 168 -0.92 -14.88 -14.88
N LEU A 169 -2.05 -14.51 -14.28
CA LEU A 169 -2.52 -15.05 -13.01
C LEU A 169 -2.67 -16.57 -13.09
N LEU A 170 -3.40 -17.08 -14.09
CA LEU A 170 -3.68 -18.50 -14.23
C LEU A 170 -2.44 -19.34 -14.57
N GLU A 171 -1.51 -18.80 -15.38
CA GLU A 171 -0.31 -19.56 -15.79
C GLU A 171 0.84 -19.48 -14.78
N LYS A 172 1.03 -18.31 -14.15
CA LYS A 172 2.24 -18.01 -13.37
C LYS A 172 1.96 -17.59 -11.93
N GLY A 173 0.69 -17.36 -11.60
CA GLY A 173 0.26 -17.04 -10.25
C GLY A 173 0.40 -15.57 -9.84
N ILE A 174 0.20 -15.35 -8.54
CA ILE A 174 0.25 -14.02 -7.92
C ILE A 174 1.07 -14.03 -6.64
N ALA A 175 1.74 -12.91 -6.38
CA ALA A 175 2.47 -12.69 -5.15
C ALA A 175 2.32 -11.29 -4.56
N VAL A 176 2.46 -11.19 -3.24
CA VAL A 176 2.46 -9.94 -2.48
C VAL A 176 3.79 -9.76 -1.75
N VAL A 177 4.19 -8.51 -1.53
CA VAL A 177 5.27 -8.14 -0.62
C VAL A 177 4.68 -7.82 0.75
N ASP A 178 4.87 -8.70 1.73
CA ASP A 178 4.42 -8.47 3.11
C ASP A 178 5.43 -7.57 3.84
N CYS A 179 5.06 -6.31 3.96
CA CYS A 179 5.81 -5.28 4.68
C CYS A 179 4.86 -4.46 5.55
N SER A 180 5.34 -3.96 6.69
CA SER A 180 4.56 -3.00 7.45
C SER A 180 4.50 -1.68 6.69
N TRP A 181 3.33 -1.03 6.69
CA TRP A 181 3.16 0.29 6.08
C TRP A 181 4.21 1.31 6.57
N ALA A 182 4.55 1.25 7.86
CA ALA A 182 5.56 2.09 8.48
C ALA A 182 7.01 1.86 8.01
N ARG A 183 7.30 0.76 7.29
CA ARG A 183 8.66 0.37 6.86
C ARG A 183 8.73 0.07 5.36
N ILE A 184 7.85 0.68 4.57
CA ILE A 184 7.88 0.54 3.11
C ILE A 184 9.18 1.09 2.53
N GLU A 185 9.67 2.23 3.01
CA GLU A 185 10.90 2.85 2.50
C GLU A 185 12.16 1.98 2.73
N GLU A 186 12.17 1.22 3.83
CA GLU A 186 13.26 0.31 4.18
C GLU A 186 13.19 -1.02 3.40
N THR A 187 12.12 -1.25 2.66
CA THR A 187 11.86 -2.53 2.01
C THR A 187 12.80 -2.73 0.81
N PRO A 188 13.55 -3.84 0.74
CA PRO A 188 14.55 -4.05 -0.31
C PRO A 188 13.92 -4.52 -1.63
N PHE A 189 13.08 -3.69 -2.26
CA PHE A 189 12.41 -4.00 -3.52
C PHE A 189 13.36 -4.47 -4.63
N LYS A 190 14.58 -3.92 -4.67
CA LYS A 190 15.63 -4.32 -5.63
C LYS A 190 16.04 -5.79 -5.53
N ARG A 191 15.83 -6.44 -4.38
CA ARG A 191 16.15 -7.86 -4.16
C ARG A 191 14.98 -8.79 -4.52
N MET A 192 13.78 -8.25 -4.69
CA MET A 192 12.58 -9.00 -5.07
C MET A 192 12.41 -8.91 -6.59
N LYS A 193 12.83 -9.97 -7.28
CA LYS A 193 12.81 -9.99 -8.75
C LYS A 193 11.41 -10.41 -9.23
N SER A 194 10.71 -9.50 -9.89
CA SER A 194 9.41 -9.74 -10.54
C SER A 194 9.47 -9.44 -12.04
N SER A 195 8.68 -10.16 -12.83
CA SER A 195 8.44 -9.84 -14.25
C SER A 195 7.26 -8.89 -14.46
N HIS A 196 6.27 -8.93 -13.57
CA HIS A 196 4.99 -8.25 -13.74
C HIS A 196 4.57 -7.56 -12.43
N PRO A 197 5.28 -6.50 -11.99
CA PRO A 197 4.83 -5.72 -10.85
C PRO A 197 3.53 -4.97 -11.21
N ARG A 198 2.57 -4.97 -10.30
CA ARG A 198 1.27 -4.30 -10.42
C ARG A 198 0.93 -3.53 -9.16
N LEU A 199 0.21 -2.43 -9.34
CA LEU A 199 -0.46 -1.68 -8.29
C LEU A 199 -1.90 -2.16 -8.16
N LEU A 200 -2.47 -2.01 -6.97
CA LEU A 200 -3.90 -2.15 -6.80
C LEU A 200 -4.58 -0.80 -7.01
N PRO A 201 -5.74 -0.77 -7.69
CA PRO A 201 -6.52 0.44 -7.78
C PRO A 201 -7.14 0.80 -6.43
N TYR A 202 -7.75 1.98 -6.36
CA TYR A 202 -8.44 2.49 -5.18
C TYR A 202 -9.47 1.48 -4.67
N LEU A 203 -9.31 1.09 -3.41
CA LEU A 203 -10.18 0.21 -2.65
C LEU A 203 -10.12 0.60 -1.18
N VAL A 204 -11.20 0.33 -0.45
CA VAL A 204 -11.33 0.65 0.98
C VAL A 204 -11.04 -0.58 1.81
N ALA A 205 -10.11 -0.42 2.77
CA ALA A 205 -9.74 -1.49 3.68
C ALA A 205 -10.88 -1.83 4.66
N CYS A 206 -11.07 -3.12 4.91
CA CYS A 206 -12.01 -3.69 5.87
C CYS A 206 -11.32 -4.48 6.99
N ASN A 207 -9.98 -4.55 6.96
CA ASN A 207 -9.21 -5.15 8.03
C ASN A 207 -9.34 -4.35 9.35
N PRO A 208 -9.26 -5.00 10.53
CA PRO A 208 -9.45 -4.33 11.82
C PRO A 208 -8.47 -3.19 12.14
N VAL A 209 -7.31 -3.15 11.49
CA VAL A 209 -6.25 -2.17 11.76
C VAL A 209 -6.48 -0.86 10.99
N ASN A 210 -6.95 -0.97 9.74
CA ASN A 210 -7.09 0.15 8.81
C ASN A 210 -8.51 0.29 8.27
N TYR A 211 -9.52 -0.17 9.00
CA TYR A 211 -10.91 -0.15 8.55
C TYR A 211 -11.32 1.25 8.06
N GLY A 212 -11.92 1.30 6.87
CA GLY A 212 -12.38 2.53 6.22
C GLY A 212 -11.28 3.36 5.57
N LYS A 213 -9.99 3.01 5.72
CA LYS A 213 -8.89 3.75 5.10
C LYS A 213 -8.70 3.34 3.64
N PRO A 214 -8.59 4.30 2.71
CA PRO A 214 -8.34 3.99 1.31
C PRO A 214 -6.93 3.45 1.12
N CYS A 215 -6.76 2.49 0.21
CA CYS A 215 -5.48 1.93 -0.23
C CYS A 215 -4.61 1.24 0.86
N LYS A 216 -5.02 1.24 2.13
CA LYS A 216 -4.31 0.58 3.26
C LYS A 216 -4.75 -0.88 3.44
N LEU A 217 -4.76 -1.62 2.34
CA LEU A 217 -5.18 -3.02 2.31
C LEU A 217 -4.19 -3.93 3.04
N SER A 218 -4.71 -5.02 3.60
CA SER A 218 -3.93 -6.13 4.13
C SER A 218 -3.54 -7.10 3.01
N CYS A 219 -2.60 -8.02 3.27
CA CYS A 219 -2.15 -8.99 2.26
C CYS A 219 -3.30 -9.85 1.69
N VAL A 220 -4.25 -10.28 2.52
CA VAL A 220 -5.42 -11.07 2.06
C VAL A 220 -6.35 -10.24 1.18
N GLU A 221 -6.63 -8.99 1.55
CA GLU A 221 -7.48 -8.09 0.74
C GLU A 221 -6.80 -7.79 -0.60
N ALA A 222 -5.48 -7.62 -0.59
CA ALA A 222 -4.70 -7.42 -1.81
C ALA A 222 -4.81 -8.60 -2.78
N TYR A 223 -4.66 -9.84 -2.28
CA TYR A 223 -4.86 -11.04 -3.09
C TYR A 223 -6.29 -11.12 -3.62
N ALA A 224 -7.28 -10.96 -2.75
CA ALA A 224 -8.68 -11.08 -3.10
C ALA A 224 -9.08 -10.03 -4.16
N ALA A 225 -8.67 -8.77 -3.99
CA ALA A 225 -8.90 -7.71 -4.96
C ALA A 225 -8.32 -8.07 -6.34
N ALA A 226 -7.06 -8.50 -6.39
CA ALA A 226 -6.43 -8.83 -7.66
C ALA A 226 -7.06 -10.06 -8.34
N MET A 227 -7.41 -11.09 -7.57
CA MET A 227 -8.13 -12.26 -8.09
C MET A 227 -9.51 -11.88 -8.62
N TYR A 228 -10.24 -11.04 -7.89
CA TYR A 228 -11.57 -10.56 -8.29
C TYR A 228 -11.51 -9.78 -9.61
N ILE A 229 -10.59 -8.81 -9.71
CA ILE A 229 -10.39 -8.01 -10.93
C ILE A 229 -9.99 -8.90 -12.12
N CYS A 230 -9.22 -9.96 -11.89
CA CYS A 230 -8.86 -10.93 -12.92
C CYS A 230 -9.97 -11.96 -13.22
N GLY A 231 -11.16 -11.85 -12.62
CA GLY A 231 -12.30 -12.74 -12.85
C GLY A 231 -12.33 -14.02 -12.01
N GLU A 232 -11.38 -14.21 -11.10
CA GLU A 232 -11.32 -15.35 -10.18
C GLU A 232 -12.06 -15.04 -8.86
N LYS A 233 -13.36 -14.73 -8.97
CA LYS A 233 -14.20 -14.30 -7.82
C LYS A 233 -14.28 -15.35 -6.70
N LYS A 234 -14.44 -16.63 -7.07
CA LYS A 234 -14.48 -17.75 -6.10
C LYS A 234 -13.17 -17.89 -5.31
N ALA A 235 -12.03 -17.67 -5.97
CA ALA A 235 -10.75 -17.66 -5.28
C ALA A 235 -10.69 -16.50 -4.28
N ALA A 236 -11.11 -15.30 -4.68
CA ALA A 236 -11.17 -14.15 -3.77
C ALA A 236 -12.02 -14.43 -2.52
N GLU A 237 -13.21 -15.01 -2.70
CA GLU A 237 -14.10 -15.43 -1.60
C GLU A 237 -13.44 -16.47 -0.69
N LEU A 238 -12.77 -17.47 -1.26
CA LEU A 238 -12.06 -18.50 -0.50
C LEU A 238 -10.98 -17.89 0.40
N TYR A 239 -10.14 -16.99 -0.12
CA TYR A 239 -9.10 -16.33 0.68
C TYR A 239 -9.68 -15.49 1.82
N LEU A 240 -10.77 -14.76 1.54
CA LEU A 240 -11.44 -13.91 2.53
C LEU A 240 -12.22 -14.71 3.58
N SER A 241 -12.76 -15.89 3.24
CA SER A 241 -13.51 -16.74 4.18
C SER A 241 -12.70 -17.20 5.39
N LYS A 242 -11.36 -17.15 5.32
CA LYS A 242 -10.46 -17.46 6.46
C LYS A 242 -10.40 -16.33 7.51
N PHE A 243 -11.11 -15.24 7.28
CA PHE A 243 -11.18 -14.07 8.14
C PHE A 243 -12.64 -13.73 8.41
N LYS A 244 -13.04 -13.59 9.68
CA LYS A 244 -14.42 -13.29 10.09
C LYS A 244 -14.96 -12.00 9.42
N TRP A 245 -14.10 -11.00 9.25
CA TRP A 245 -14.40 -9.72 8.58
C TRP A 245 -14.21 -9.76 7.06
N GLY A 246 -13.71 -10.84 6.49
CA GLY A 246 -13.30 -10.91 5.08
C GLY A 246 -14.45 -10.71 4.10
N LYS A 247 -15.64 -11.25 4.39
CA LYS A 247 -16.84 -11.07 3.54
C LYS A 247 -17.23 -9.59 3.41
N THR A 248 -17.00 -8.79 4.45
CA THR A 248 -17.27 -7.34 4.45
C THR A 248 -16.43 -6.59 3.41
N PHE A 249 -15.22 -7.08 3.09
CA PHE A 249 -14.37 -6.46 2.08
C PHE A 249 -15.02 -6.45 0.69
N LEU A 250 -15.61 -7.58 0.28
CA LEU A 250 -16.30 -7.68 -0.99
C LEU A 250 -17.57 -6.83 -0.98
N SER A 251 -18.35 -6.84 0.12
CA SER A 251 -19.59 -6.06 0.17
C SER A 251 -19.36 -4.55 0.12
N ILE A 252 -18.33 -4.03 0.79
CA ILE A 252 -18.03 -2.59 0.78
C ILE A 252 -17.50 -2.13 -0.57
N ASN A 253 -16.72 -2.98 -1.24
CA ASN A 253 -16.08 -2.64 -2.51
C ASN A 253 -16.79 -3.25 -3.73
N GLU A 254 -17.99 -3.81 -3.58
CA GLU A 254 -18.68 -4.60 -4.62
C GLU A 254 -18.82 -3.80 -5.91
N GLU A 255 -19.39 -2.60 -5.81
CA GLU A 255 -19.65 -1.72 -6.95
C GLU A 255 -18.36 -1.41 -7.72
N ILE A 256 -17.30 -1.02 -7.02
CA ILE A 256 -16.05 -0.60 -7.66
C ILE A 256 -15.24 -1.80 -8.18
N LEU A 257 -15.29 -2.94 -7.48
CA LEU A 257 -14.67 -4.19 -7.94
C LEU A 257 -15.33 -4.73 -9.22
N ASP A 258 -16.66 -4.65 -9.31
CA ASP A 258 -17.38 -5.06 -10.52
C ASP A 258 -17.10 -4.13 -11.69
N ARG A 259 -17.02 -2.81 -11.45
CA ARG A 259 -16.56 -1.84 -12.46
C ARG A 259 -15.16 -2.18 -12.96
N TYR A 260 -14.20 -2.44 -12.07
CA TYR A 260 -12.84 -2.84 -12.45
C TYR A 260 -12.78 -4.18 -13.19
N ALA A 261 -13.60 -5.16 -12.82
CA ALA A 261 -13.67 -6.45 -13.48
C ALA A 261 -14.26 -6.35 -14.90
N ALA A 262 -15.06 -5.32 -15.19
CA ALA A 262 -15.61 -5.02 -16.52
C ALA A 262 -14.65 -4.25 -17.43
N CYS A 263 -13.53 -3.72 -16.89
CA CYS A 263 -12.51 -3.01 -17.65
C CYS A 263 -11.74 -3.96 -18.60
N THR A 264 -10.87 -3.40 -19.45
CA THR A 264 -10.04 -4.20 -20.38
C THR A 264 -8.56 -4.17 -20.06
N ASN A 265 -8.05 -3.01 -19.63
CA ASN A 265 -6.62 -2.76 -19.42
C ASN A 265 -6.36 -1.85 -18.21
N SER A 266 -5.09 -1.72 -17.82
CA SER A 266 -4.65 -0.86 -16.70
C SER A 266 -5.21 0.57 -16.79
N THR A 267 -5.13 1.19 -17.96
CA THR A 267 -5.58 2.59 -18.16
C THR A 267 -7.07 2.73 -17.91
N SER A 268 -7.90 1.82 -18.43
CA SER A 268 -9.35 1.84 -18.21
C SER A 268 -9.73 1.64 -16.73
N VAL A 269 -8.94 0.86 -15.98
CA VAL A 269 -9.14 0.70 -14.52
C VAL A 269 -8.87 2.02 -13.80
N VAL A 270 -7.80 2.74 -14.18
CA VAL A 270 -7.46 4.04 -13.58
C VAL A 270 -8.48 5.13 -13.92
N GLU A 271 -9.01 5.12 -15.15
CA GLU A 271 -10.09 6.03 -15.56
C GLU A 271 -11.35 5.82 -14.71
N GLU A 272 -11.79 4.56 -14.57
CA GLU A 272 -12.98 4.24 -13.78
C GLU A 272 -12.76 4.50 -12.27
N GLN A 273 -11.54 4.27 -11.77
CA GLN A 273 -11.14 4.67 -10.43
C GLN A 273 -11.33 6.18 -10.22
N ASN A 274 -10.80 7.01 -11.11
CA ASN A 274 -10.86 8.46 -10.96
C ASN A 274 -12.30 8.97 -10.99
N LYS A 275 -13.11 8.39 -11.88
CA LYS A 275 -14.54 8.69 -11.96
C LYS A 275 -15.27 8.31 -10.66
N TYR A 276 -15.00 7.13 -10.11
CA TYR A 276 -15.59 6.70 -8.84
C TYR A 276 -15.21 7.61 -7.67
N ILE A 277 -13.93 8.00 -7.58
CA ILE A 277 -13.47 8.95 -6.55
C ILE A 277 -14.19 10.29 -6.70
N GLN A 278 -14.37 10.79 -7.93
CA GLN A 278 -15.11 12.03 -8.17
C GLN A 278 -16.58 11.91 -7.74
N GLU A 279 -17.25 10.81 -8.08
CA GLU A 279 -18.64 10.53 -7.65
C GLU A 279 -18.78 10.56 -6.12
N LEU A 280 -17.83 9.97 -5.39
CA LEU A 280 -17.79 9.99 -3.93
C LEU A 280 -17.56 11.40 -3.35
N GLU A 281 -16.68 12.19 -3.96
CA GLU A 281 -16.41 13.58 -3.55
C GLU A 281 -17.64 14.47 -3.74
N GLU A 282 -18.35 14.33 -4.87
CA GLU A 282 -19.59 15.04 -5.16
C GLU A 282 -20.71 14.63 -4.19
N GLU A 283 -20.86 13.35 -3.88
CA GLU A 283 -21.82 12.87 -2.89
C GLU A 283 -21.50 13.40 -1.48
N ALA A 284 -20.23 13.41 -1.08
CA ALA A 284 -19.80 13.94 0.20
C ALA A 284 -20.05 15.45 0.32
N LEU A 285 -19.91 16.20 -0.77
CA LEU A 285 -20.22 17.63 -0.81
C LEU A 285 -21.73 17.87 -0.66
N ARG A 286 -22.57 17.15 -1.42
CA ARG A 286 -24.04 17.24 -1.30
C ARG A 286 -24.54 16.97 0.11
N ARG A 287 -24.01 15.93 0.76
CA ARG A 287 -24.35 15.62 2.17
C ARG A 287 -23.95 16.73 3.14
N LYS A 288 -22.83 17.44 2.89
CA LYS A 288 -22.42 18.56 3.73
C LYS A 288 -23.33 19.76 3.55
N ASP A 289 -23.75 20.04 2.31
CA ASP A 289 -24.66 21.14 2.00
C ASP A 289 -26.08 20.89 2.55
N GLU A 290 -26.52 19.64 2.69
CA GLU A 290 -27.79 19.29 3.32
C GLU A 290 -27.80 19.47 4.85
N ILE A 291 -26.63 19.46 5.50
CA ILE A 291 -26.48 19.74 6.93
C ILE A 291 -26.26 21.25 7.11
N GLU A 292 -27.22 22.06 6.68
CA GLU A 292 -27.30 23.46 7.11
C GLU A 292 -27.74 23.48 8.59
N LEU A 293 -26.76 23.52 9.49
CA LEU A 293 -26.99 23.83 10.89
C LEU A 293 -27.66 25.21 11.00
N PRO A 294 -28.80 25.34 11.70
CA PRO A 294 -29.45 26.64 11.85
C PRO A 294 -28.47 27.63 12.51
N PRO A 295 -28.48 28.91 12.10
CA PRO A 295 -27.69 29.92 12.77
C PRO A 295 -28.06 29.92 14.25
N SER A 296 -27.04 29.81 15.12
CA SER A 296 -27.21 29.94 16.56
C SER A 296 -27.59 31.38 16.90
N SER A 297 -28.84 31.74 16.73
CA SER A 297 -29.42 32.99 17.23
C SER A 297 -29.53 32.90 18.75
N SER A 298 -28.42 33.17 19.43
CA SER A 298 -28.44 33.57 20.84
C SER A 298 -28.76 35.07 20.87
N GLU A 299 -30.01 35.44 20.62
CA GLU A 299 -30.53 36.76 20.99
C GLU A 299 -30.75 36.75 22.50
N SER A 300 -29.81 37.31 23.25
CA SER A 300 -30.01 37.71 24.63
C SER A 300 -30.90 38.94 24.64
N GLU A 301 -32.19 38.74 24.89
CA GLU A 301 -33.10 39.81 25.31
C GLU A 301 -32.60 40.33 26.66
N GLU A 302 -31.95 41.49 26.66
CA GLU A 302 -31.78 42.28 27.89
C GLU A 302 -33.15 42.90 28.23
N GLU A 303 -33.89 42.22 29.11
CA GLU A 303 -35.03 42.82 29.80
C GLU A 303 -34.56 44.05 30.58
N SER A 304 -34.99 45.22 30.11
CA SER A 304 -34.91 46.47 30.82
C SER A 304 -36.07 46.58 31.82
N GLU A 305 -35.77 46.55 33.12
CA GLU A 305 -36.57 47.18 34.19
C GLU A 305 -35.66 47.86 35.23
#